data_AF-A0A7C9EL97-F1
#
_entry.id   AF-A0A7C9EL97-F1
#
_cell.length_a   1.000
_cell.length_b   1.000
_cell.length_c   1.000
_cell.angle_alpha   90.00
_cell.angle_beta   90.00
_cell.angle_gamma   90.00
#
_symmetry.space_group_name_H-M   'P 1'
#
loop_
_entity.id
_entity.type
_entity.pdbx_description
1 polymer ?
#
loop_
_entity_poly.entity_id
_entity_poly.type
_entity_poly.pdbx_seq_one_letter_code
_entity_poly.pdbx_strand_id
1 'polypeptide(L)'
;HLQRAQPILLGHLLLAYVEQLERDAGRLTDCRARLNYCPLGACALAGTGLPIDRFMTSDTLGFTAPLRNSIDAVSDRDFVMEFLSANSITAIHLSRLGEEWVLWASEEFGFLTPSDSVSTGSSIMPQKKNPDPMELVRGKSARVVGDLVTLLVLCKGLPIAYNRDLQEDKEPVFDSVKAVTGMLEVSAEFAQNVTFNREKIQKSLPAGHLDATTVADYLVN
;
A
#
# COMPACT_ATOMS: atom_id res chain seq x y z
N HIS A 1 -0.92 21.49 5.42
CA HIS A 1 -1.60 22.69 4.89
C HIS A 1 -1.03 23.21 3.57
N LEU A 2 -0.07 22.52 2.94
CA LEU A 2 0.62 23.01 1.73
C LEU A 2 1.16 24.45 1.88
N GLN A 3 1.41 24.87 3.12
CA GLN A 3 2.05 26.12 3.49
C GLN A 3 3.50 25.83 3.83
N ARG A 4 4.38 26.78 3.53
CA ARG A 4 5.80 26.64 3.85
C ARG A 4 5.99 26.66 5.35
N ALA A 5 6.81 25.74 5.84
CA ALA A 5 7.21 25.62 7.23
C ALA A 5 8.74 25.65 7.31
N GLN A 6 9.33 24.94 8.27
CA GLN A 6 10.78 24.88 8.40
C GLN A 6 11.44 24.23 7.17
N PRO A 7 12.61 24.74 6.74
CA PRO A 7 13.41 24.07 5.71
C PRO A 7 13.83 22.67 6.18
N ILE A 8 13.71 21.69 5.28
CA ILE A 8 14.10 20.30 5.53
C ILE A 8 14.98 19.78 4.40
N LEU A 9 15.75 18.73 4.68
CA LEU A 9 16.50 18.01 3.64
C LEU A 9 15.53 17.19 2.78
N LEU A 10 15.71 17.24 1.46
CA LEU A 10 14.94 16.38 0.54
C LEU A 10 15.08 14.90 0.91
N GLY A 11 16.28 14.44 1.25
CA GLY A 11 16.50 13.06 1.69
C GLY A 11 15.71 12.71 2.95
N HIS A 12 15.55 13.65 3.89
CA HIS A 12 14.75 13.44 5.09
C HIS A 12 13.25 13.26 4.75
N LEU A 13 12.75 14.07 3.81
CA LEU A 13 11.38 13.93 3.32
C LEU A 13 11.15 12.60 2.58
N LEU A 14 12.08 12.19 1.72
CA LEU A 14 11.99 10.92 0.98
C LEU A 14 12.02 9.71 1.93
N LEU A 15 12.86 9.76 2.97
CA LEU A 15 12.93 8.69 3.99
C LEU A 15 11.62 8.55 4.77
N ALA A 16 10.79 9.59 4.90
CA ALA A 16 9.48 9.46 5.53
C ALA A 16 8.55 8.48 4.81
N TYR A 17 8.71 8.27 3.50
CA TYR A 17 7.98 7.25 2.74
C TYR A 17 8.60 5.87 2.88
N VAL A 18 9.93 5.77 3.00
CA VAL A 18 10.60 4.50 3.31
C VAL A 18 10.08 3.94 4.64
N GLU A 19 10.03 4.78 5.67
CA GLU A 19 9.46 4.41 6.98
C GLU A 19 8.01 3.92 6.90
N GLN A 20 7.20 4.50 6.01
CA GLN A 20 5.82 4.05 5.77
C GLN A 20 5.80 2.64 5.17
N LEU A 21 6.57 2.43 4.10
CA LEU A 21 6.64 1.16 3.38
C LEU A 21 7.33 0.05 4.20
N GLU A 22 8.29 0.37 5.06
CA GLU A 22 8.89 -0.61 5.98
C GLU A 22 7.86 -1.14 6.98
N ARG A 23 7.00 -0.28 7.52
CA ARG A 23 5.88 -0.73 8.36
C ARG A 23 4.89 -1.58 7.57
N ASP A 24 4.65 -1.27 6.30
CA ASP A 24 3.77 -2.08 5.45
C ASP A 24 4.34 -3.47 5.19
N ALA A 25 5.63 -3.56 4.89
CA ALA A 25 6.35 -4.83 4.78
C ALA A 25 6.31 -5.65 6.08
N GLY A 26 6.46 -4.97 7.22
CA GLY A 26 6.29 -5.58 8.55
C GLY A 26 4.88 -6.15 8.74
N ARG A 27 3.83 -5.40 8.40
CA ARG A 27 2.44 -5.87 8.46
C ARG A 27 2.21 -7.11 7.60
N LEU A 28 2.74 -7.13 6.37
CA LEU A 28 2.62 -8.29 5.47
C LEU A 28 3.37 -9.52 6.01
N THR A 29 4.53 -9.31 6.64
CA THR A 29 5.30 -10.38 7.29
C THR A 29 4.54 -10.97 8.48
N ASP A 30 3.99 -10.11 9.34
CA ASP A 30 3.20 -10.51 10.50
C ASP A 30 1.90 -11.20 10.08
N CYS A 31 1.24 -10.67 9.05
CA CYS A 31 0.07 -11.26 8.44
C CYS A 31 0.41 -12.69 7.98
N ARG A 32 1.42 -12.87 7.13
CA ARG A 32 1.87 -14.20 6.67
C ARG A 32 2.07 -15.18 7.84
N ALA A 33 2.67 -14.76 8.95
CA ALA A 33 2.87 -15.62 10.11
C ALA A 33 1.54 -16.06 10.76
N ARG A 34 0.58 -15.14 10.92
CA ARG A 34 -0.76 -15.45 11.46
C ARG A 34 -1.59 -16.33 10.53
N LEU A 35 -1.50 -16.12 9.21
CA LEU A 35 -2.34 -16.83 8.24
C LEU A 35 -1.83 -18.24 7.90
N ASN A 36 -0.63 -18.62 8.37
CA ASN A 36 0.04 -19.87 7.98
C ASN A 36 -0.44 -21.09 8.79
N TYR A 37 -1.75 -21.32 8.87
CA TYR A 37 -2.34 -22.51 9.50
C TYR A 37 -3.20 -23.31 8.52
N CYS A 38 -3.10 -24.64 8.57
CA CYS A 38 -3.66 -25.52 7.55
C CYS A 38 -5.15 -25.85 7.81
N PRO A 39 -6.08 -25.54 6.89
CA PRO A 39 -7.49 -25.94 7.00
C PRO A 39 -7.74 -27.39 6.57
N LEU A 40 -6.77 -28.05 5.91
CA LEU A 40 -6.98 -29.37 5.34
C LEU A 40 -7.29 -30.42 6.44
N GLY A 41 -8.29 -31.25 6.17
CA GLY A 41 -8.87 -32.18 7.15
C GLY A 41 -10.11 -31.65 7.89
N ALA A 42 -10.49 -30.37 7.72
CA ALA A 42 -11.75 -29.83 8.26
C ALA A 42 -13.02 -30.30 7.50
N CYS A 43 -12.85 -30.77 6.26
CA CYS A 43 -13.92 -31.23 5.37
C CYS A 43 -15.03 -30.18 5.23
N ALA A 44 -16.30 -30.57 5.36
CA ALA A 44 -17.43 -29.65 5.19
C ALA A 44 -17.60 -28.69 6.38
N LEU A 45 -17.33 -29.16 7.61
CA LEU A 45 -17.38 -28.39 8.87
C LEU A 45 -16.99 -29.21 10.11
N ALA A 46 -17.12 -30.54 10.06
CA ALA A 46 -17.02 -31.43 11.23
C ALA A 46 -15.72 -32.26 11.29
N GLY A 47 -14.76 -31.96 10.42
CA GLY A 47 -13.54 -32.75 10.27
C GLY A 47 -13.74 -33.99 9.41
N THR A 48 -12.63 -34.63 9.04
CA THR A 48 -12.65 -35.91 8.32
C THR A 48 -12.94 -37.08 9.25
N GLY A 49 -13.67 -38.08 8.76
CA GLY A 49 -13.85 -39.36 9.44
C GLY A 49 -12.68 -40.33 9.24
N LEU A 50 -11.72 -39.99 8.39
CA LEU A 50 -10.51 -40.78 8.15
C LEU A 50 -9.44 -40.49 9.22
N PRO A 51 -8.65 -41.49 9.65
CA PRO A 51 -7.60 -41.29 10.65
C PRO A 51 -6.35 -40.64 10.03
N ILE A 52 -6.48 -39.42 9.51
CA ILE A 52 -5.35 -38.67 8.93
C ILE A 52 -4.52 -37.99 10.02
N ASP A 53 -3.22 -37.84 9.76
CA ASP A 53 -2.35 -36.96 10.54
C ASP A 53 -2.34 -35.54 9.93
N ARG A 54 -3.09 -34.63 10.56
CA ARG A 54 -3.17 -33.22 10.13
C ARG A 54 -1.90 -32.43 10.43
N PHE A 55 -1.06 -32.85 11.38
CA PHE A 55 0.23 -32.21 11.62
C PHE A 55 1.21 -32.56 10.51
N MET A 56 1.31 -33.84 10.15
CA MET A 56 2.09 -34.29 8.99
C MET A 56 1.65 -33.58 7.71
N THR A 57 0.33 -33.46 7.48
CA THR A 57 -0.21 -32.76 6.31
C THR A 57 0.15 -31.28 6.30
N SER A 58 0.08 -30.62 7.46
CA SER A 58 0.43 -29.20 7.59
C SER A 58 1.91 -28.97 7.29
N ASP A 59 2.79 -29.79 7.88
CA ASP A 59 4.24 -29.75 7.67
C ASP A 59 4.60 -29.97 6.19
N THR A 60 4.02 -30.99 5.56
CA THR A 60 4.22 -31.32 4.13
C THR A 60 3.84 -30.15 3.21
N LEU A 61 2.82 -29.38 3.58
CA LEU A 61 2.33 -28.22 2.81
C LEU A 61 3.00 -26.89 3.20
N GLY A 62 3.91 -26.90 4.19
CA GLY A 62 4.63 -25.70 4.65
C GLY A 62 3.84 -24.80 5.60
N PHE A 63 2.74 -25.28 6.17
CA PHE A 63 1.99 -24.58 7.21
C PHE A 63 2.64 -24.78 8.59
N THR A 64 2.42 -23.84 9.49
CA THR A 64 2.92 -23.89 10.87
C THR A 64 2.28 -25.03 11.67
N ALA A 65 0.96 -25.22 11.52
CA ALA A 65 0.17 -26.23 12.22
C ALA A 65 -1.23 -26.31 11.61
N PRO A 66 -2.02 -27.36 11.92
CA PRO A 66 -3.42 -27.39 11.55
C PRO A 66 -4.25 -26.36 12.32
N LEU A 67 -5.28 -25.82 11.67
CA LEU A 67 -6.32 -25.05 12.36
C LEU A 67 -7.02 -25.93 13.40
N ARG A 68 -7.34 -25.35 14.55
CA ARG A 68 -7.79 -26.08 15.75
C ARG A 68 -9.26 -26.44 15.74
N ASN A 69 -10.07 -25.75 14.93
CA ASN A 69 -11.51 -25.96 14.85
C ASN A 69 -11.94 -26.08 13.38
N SER A 70 -12.72 -27.11 13.06
CA SER A 70 -13.11 -27.42 11.69
C SER A 70 -14.23 -26.52 11.15
N ILE A 71 -15.09 -25.97 12.01
CA ILE A 71 -16.13 -25.00 11.63
C ILE A 71 -15.46 -23.69 11.25
N ASP A 72 -14.59 -23.20 12.13
CA ASP A 72 -13.75 -22.03 11.93
C ASP A 72 -12.95 -22.11 10.62
N ALA A 73 -12.25 -23.23 10.41
CA ALA A 73 -11.41 -23.47 9.24
C ALA A 73 -12.14 -23.40 7.89
N VAL A 74 -13.46 -23.60 7.85
CA VAL A 74 -14.24 -23.54 6.61
C VAL A 74 -15.04 -22.25 6.48
N SER A 75 -15.31 -21.54 7.59
CA SER A 75 -16.18 -20.36 7.61
C SER A 75 -15.43 -19.03 7.66
N ASP A 76 -14.33 -18.95 8.40
CA ASP A 76 -13.68 -17.65 8.63
C ASP A 76 -12.83 -17.18 7.45
N ARG A 77 -12.76 -15.86 7.27
CA ARG A 77 -11.99 -15.14 6.25
C ARG A 77 -11.20 -13.97 6.83
N ASP A 78 -11.01 -13.94 8.16
CA ASP A 78 -10.16 -12.96 8.84
C ASP A 78 -8.79 -12.79 8.17
N PHE A 79 -8.22 -13.90 7.69
CA PHE A 79 -6.94 -13.94 7.02
C PHE A 79 -6.93 -13.09 5.75
N VAL A 80 -8.03 -13.14 5.00
CA VAL A 80 -8.19 -12.35 3.79
C VAL A 80 -8.47 -10.88 4.13
N MET A 81 -9.32 -10.62 5.14
CA MET A 81 -9.63 -9.26 5.59
C MET A 81 -8.39 -8.53 6.11
N GLU A 82 -7.54 -9.22 6.89
CA GLU A 82 -6.28 -8.69 7.38
C GLU A 82 -5.31 -8.39 6.24
N PHE A 83 -5.18 -9.31 5.27
CA PHE A 83 -4.32 -9.11 4.10
C PHE A 83 -4.77 -7.92 3.25
N LEU A 84 -6.07 -7.81 2.96
CA LEU A 84 -6.64 -6.66 2.23
C LEU A 84 -6.49 -5.35 3.01
N SER A 85 -6.50 -5.39 4.34
CA SER A 85 -6.22 -4.23 5.19
C SER A 85 -4.77 -3.77 5.05
N ALA A 86 -3.81 -4.69 5.09
CA ALA A 86 -2.40 -4.38 4.85
C ALA A 86 -2.17 -3.79 3.45
N ASN A 87 -2.80 -4.37 2.42
CA ASN A 87 -2.77 -3.84 1.05
C ASN A 87 -3.38 -2.43 0.96
N SER A 88 -4.51 -2.19 1.64
CA SER A 88 -5.17 -0.88 1.66
C SER A 88 -4.28 0.19 2.29
N ILE A 89 -3.60 -0.12 3.40
CA ILE A 89 -2.66 0.81 4.04
C ILE A 89 -1.49 1.13 3.08
N THR A 90 -0.93 0.09 2.45
CA THR A 90 0.15 0.25 1.45
C THR A 90 -0.31 1.16 0.31
N ALA A 91 -1.51 0.92 -0.23
CA ALA A 91 -2.06 1.71 -1.32
C ALA A 91 -2.29 3.18 -0.93
N ILE A 92 -2.65 3.46 0.33
CA ILE A 92 -2.77 4.83 0.87
C ILE A 92 -1.40 5.50 1.01
N HIS A 93 -0.36 4.81 1.48
CA HIS A 93 0.99 5.38 1.52
C HIS A 93 1.50 5.73 0.11
N LEU A 94 1.28 4.83 -0.86
CA LEU A 94 1.63 5.08 -2.26
C LEU A 94 0.81 6.22 -2.88
N SER A 95 -0.47 6.38 -2.52
CA SER A 95 -1.28 7.49 -3.02
C SER A 95 -0.78 8.85 -2.50
N ARG A 96 -0.30 8.91 -1.26
CA ARG A 96 0.33 10.11 -0.68
C ARG A 96 1.65 10.47 -1.36
N LEU A 97 2.47 9.46 -1.70
CA LEU A 97 3.66 9.66 -2.53
C LEU A 97 3.28 10.20 -3.91
N GLY A 98 2.25 9.61 -4.53
CA GLY A 98 1.72 10.04 -5.82
C GLY A 98 1.24 11.49 -5.82
N GLU A 99 0.48 11.91 -4.79
CA GLU A 99 0.05 13.29 -4.63
C GLU A 99 1.23 14.28 -4.63
N GLU A 100 2.25 14.00 -3.82
CA GLU A 100 3.40 14.88 -3.68
C GLU A 100 4.22 14.97 -4.97
N TRP A 101 4.41 13.84 -5.67
CA TRP A 101 5.14 13.85 -6.94
C TRP A 101 4.36 14.52 -8.08
N VAL A 102 3.04 14.36 -8.11
CA VAL A 102 2.18 15.10 -9.04
C VAL A 102 2.27 16.61 -8.78
N LEU A 103 2.20 17.03 -7.51
CA LEU A 103 2.34 18.43 -7.13
C LEU A 103 3.73 18.97 -7.48
N TRP A 104 4.80 18.25 -7.17
CA TRP A 104 6.16 18.70 -7.43
C TRP A 104 6.50 18.78 -8.91
N ALA A 105 5.85 17.98 -9.75
CA ALA A 105 5.97 18.02 -11.20
C ALA A 105 5.17 19.15 -11.86
N SER A 106 4.28 19.84 -11.13
CA SER A 106 3.51 20.95 -11.67
C SER A 106 4.40 22.11 -12.11
N GLU A 107 3.90 22.98 -12.98
CA GLU A 107 4.65 24.15 -13.43
C GLU A 107 4.92 25.14 -12.28
N GLU A 108 3.95 25.30 -11.38
CA GLU A 108 4.02 26.19 -10.22
C GLU A 108 5.11 25.76 -9.24
N PHE A 109 5.19 24.47 -8.92
CA PHE A 109 6.25 23.93 -8.05
C PHE A 109 7.54 23.68 -8.82
N GLY A 110 7.51 22.86 -9.86
CA GLY A 110 8.64 22.43 -10.69
C GLY A 110 9.84 21.91 -9.91
N PHE A 111 9.60 21.28 -8.76
CA PHE A 111 10.65 20.69 -7.92
C PHE A 111 11.13 19.35 -8.46
N LEU A 112 10.29 18.66 -9.23
CA LEU A 112 10.54 17.35 -9.81
C LEU A 112 10.27 17.39 -11.32
N THR A 113 11.07 16.68 -12.10
CA THR A 113 10.85 16.48 -13.53
C THR A 113 10.99 15.00 -13.85
N PRO A 114 9.92 14.33 -14.32
CA PRO A 114 10.01 12.95 -14.78
C PRO A 114 10.76 12.83 -16.11
N SER A 115 11.41 11.70 -16.33
CA SER A 115 11.92 11.32 -17.65
C SER A 115 10.77 11.00 -18.61
N ASP A 116 11.07 10.90 -19.91
CA ASP A 116 10.09 10.53 -20.92
C ASP A 116 9.63 9.06 -20.80
N SER A 117 10.40 8.20 -20.12
CA SER A 117 10.03 6.79 -19.91
C SER A 117 8.95 6.61 -18.84
N VAL A 118 8.79 7.59 -17.94
CA VAL A 118 7.82 7.55 -16.83
C VAL A 118 6.86 8.73 -16.85
N SER A 119 6.71 9.38 -18.00
CA SER A 119 5.71 10.44 -18.22
C SER A 119 5.09 10.33 -19.60
N THR A 120 3.87 10.84 -19.76
CA THR A 120 3.33 11.06 -21.10
C THR A 120 3.57 12.50 -21.53
N GLY A 121 3.92 12.66 -22.81
CA GLY A 121 4.03 13.97 -23.46
C GLY A 121 2.71 14.38 -24.11
N SER A 122 2.54 15.68 -24.34
CA SER A 122 1.53 16.17 -25.29
C SER A 122 2.13 16.23 -26.69
N SER A 123 1.42 15.71 -27.70
CA SER A 123 1.81 15.85 -29.11
C SER A 123 1.86 17.31 -29.59
N ILE A 124 1.21 18.23 -28.86
CA ILE A 124 1.14 19.66 -29.16
C ILE A 124 2.12 20.47 -28.30
N MET A 125 2.46 19.99 -27.09
CA MET A 125 3.33 20.69 -26.13
C MET A 125 4.48 19.78 -25.68
N PRO A 126 5.62 19.77 -26.39
CA PRO A 126 6.73 18.84 -26.16
C PRO A 126 7.37 18.96 -24.77
N GLN A 127 7.28 20.13 -24.14
CA GLN A 127 7.79 20.38 -22.80
C GLN A 127 6.89 19.83 -21.68
N LYS A 128 5.62 19.52 -22.00
CA LYS A 128 4.64 19.08 -21.01
C LYS A 128 4.83 17.60 -20.73
N LYS A 129 5.36 17.29 -19.54
CA LYS A 129 5.52 15.92 -19.03
C LYS A 129 4.52 15.65 -17.92
N ASN A 130 3.55 14.81 -18.20
CA ASN A 130 2.50 14.48 -17.23
C ASN A 130 2.98 13.31 -16.34
N PRO A 131 2.88 13.42 -15.02
CA PRO A 131 3.20 12.33 -14.09
C PRO A 131 2.06 11.29 -14.02
N ASP A 132 1.47 10.90 -15.16
CA ASP A 132 0.31 10.00 -15.21
C ASP A 132 0.50 8.69 -14.43
N PRO A 133 1.71 8.05 -14.43
CA PRO A 133 1.91 6.86 -13.64
C PRO A 133 1.61 7.08 -12.15
N MET A 134 2.00 8.24 -11.59
CA MET A 134 1.72 8.57 -10.19
C MET A 134 0.28 9.01 -9.96
N GLU A 135 -0.38 9.62 -10.95
CA GLU A 135 -1.82 9.87 -10.91
C GLU A 135 -2.61 8.55 -10.87
N LEU A 136 -2.18 7.56 -11.64
CA LEU A 136 -2.78 6.22 -11.66
C LEU A 136 -2.51 5.45 -10.36
N VAL A 137 -1.31 5.56 -9.78
CA VAL A 137 -1.03 5.01 -8.43
C VAL A 137 -2.00 5.61 -7.41
N ARG A 138 -2.15 6.94 -7.40
CA ARG A 138 -3.12 7.63 -6.52
C ARG A 138 -4.55 7.13 -6.76
N GLY A 139 -4.99 7.04 -8.00
CA GLY A 139 -6.35 6.59 -8.36
C GLY A 139 -6.62 5.12 -8.00
N LYS A 140 -5.65 4.22 -8.21
CA LYS A 140 -5.78 2.78 -7.89
C LYS A 140 -5.92 2.51 -6.40
N SER A 141 -5.50 3.43 -5.52
CA SER A 141 -5.71 3.27 -4.08
C SER A 141 -7.19 3.11 -3.69
N ALA A 142 -8.09 3.81 -4.38
CA ALA A 142 -9.53 3.69 -4.14
C ALA A 142 -10.05 2.27 -4.44
N ARG A 143 -9.50 1.62 -5.46
CA ARG A 143 -9.85 0.25 -5.86
C ARG A 143 -9.46 -0.75 -4.77
N VAL A 144 -8.22 -0.67 -4.29
CA VAL A 144 -7.69 -1.54 -3.21
C VAL A 144 -8.49 -1.38 -1.91
N VAL A 145 -8.86 -0.15 -1.56
CA VAL A 145 -9.73 0.11 -0.39
C VAL A 145 -11.13 -0.46 -0.61
N GLY A 146 -11.67 -0.35 -1.83
CA GLY A 146 -12.94 -0.97 -2.22
C GLY A 146 -12.95 -2.49 -2.07
N ASP A 147 -11.85 -3.16 -2.41
CA ASP A 147 -11.69 -4.61 -2.23
C ASP A 147 -11.84 -5.02 -0.76
N LEU A 148 -11.19 -4.29 0.15
CA LEU A 148 -11.31 -4.50 1.60
C LEU A 148 -12.76 -4.30 2.08
N VAL A 149 -13.39 -3.19 1.69
CA VAL A 149 -14.77 -2.88 2.09
C VAL A 149 -15.72 -3.96 1.59
N THR A 150 -15.52 -4.44 0.35
CA THR A 150 -16.33 -5.51 -0.26
C THR A 150 -16.27 -6.76 0.60
N LEU A 151 -15.07 -7.20 0.99
CA LEU A 151 -14.93 -8.41 1.80
C LEU A 151 -15.46 -8.25 3.22
N LEU A 152 -15.21 -7.11 3.88
CA LEU A 152 -15.76 -6.82 5.21
C LEU A 152 -17.28 -6.90 5.21
N VAL A 153 -17.92 -6.34 4.18
CA VAL A 153 -19.38 -6.35 4.05
C VAL A 153 -19.91 -7.72 3.63
N LEU A 154 -19.19 -8.46 2.78
CA LEU A 154 -19.53 -9.84 2.40
C LEU A 154 -19.58 -10.76 3.62
N CYS A 155 -18.58 -10.69 4.50
CA CYS A 155 -18.49 -11.54 5.68
C CYS A 155 -19.45 -11.12 6.81
N LYS A 156 -19.94 -9.87 6.79
CA LYS A 156 -20.76 -9.30 7.86
C LYS A 156 -22.09 -10.05 8.03
N GLY A 157 -22.20 -10.78 9.14
CA GLY A 157 -23.44 -11.42 9.56
C GLY A 157 -23.72 -12.77 8.87
N LEU A 158 -22.73 -13.36 8.19
CA LEU A 158 -22.86 -14.72 7.68
C LEU A 158 -22.98 -15.72 8.84
N PRO A 159 -23.95 -16.65 8.81
CA PRO A 159 -24.02 -17.72 9.80
C PRO A 159 -22.89 -18.74 9.58
N ILE A 160 -22.45 -19.42 10.62
CA ILE A 160 -21.54 -20.56 10.47
C ILE A 160 -22.26 -21.75 9.78
N ALA A 161 -21.59 -22.62 9.03
CA ALA A 161 -20.15 -22.65 8.72
C ALA A 161 -19.88 -22.05 7.33
N TYR A 162 -19.62 -22.87 6.31
CA TYR A 162 -19.43 -22.40 4.93
C TYR A 162 -20.77 -22.00 4.29
N ASN A 163 -20.79 -20.83 3.64
CA ASN A 163 -21.87 -20.37 2.77
C ASN A 163 -21.33 -20.07 1.38
N ARG A 164 -22.19 -20.16 0.36
CA ARG A 164 -21.76 -19.97 -1.04
C ARG A 164 -21.31 -18.55 -1.34
N ASP A 165 -21.75 -17.58 -0.54
CA ASP A 165 -21.31 -16.18 -0.51
C ASP A 165 -19.77 -16.08 -0.46
N LEU A 166 -19.10 -16.98 0.26
CA LEU A 166 -17.65 -17.04 0.37
C LEU A 166 -16.95 -17.47 -0.93
N GLN A 167 -17.68 -17.70 -2.02
CA GLN A 167 -17.08 -17.80 -3.34
C GLN A 167 -16.53 -16.44 -3.81
N GLU A 168 -17.16 -15.33 -3.40
CA GLU A 168 -16.85 -13.94 -3.77
C GLU A 168 -15.60 -13.37 -3.08
N ASP A 169 -14.93 -14.16 -2.21
CA ASP A 169 -13.73 -13.70 -1.50
C ASP A 169 -12.48 -13.55 -2.41
N LYS A 170 -12.47 -14.17 -3.59
CA LYS A 170 -11.26 -14.31 -4.43
C LYS A 170 -11.01 -13.11 -5.31
N GLU A 171 -12.06 -12.58 -5.93
CA GLU A 171 -11.93 -11.47 -6.89
C GLU A 171 -11.31 -10.23 -6.23
N PRO A 172 -11.79 -9.78 -5.04
CA PRO A 172 -11.18 -8.64 -4.35
C PRO A 172 -9.72 -8.89 -3.99
N VAL A 173 -9.36 -10.13 -3.62
CA VAL A 173 -7.97 -10.50 -3.28
C VAL A 173 -7.06 -10.42 -4.48
N PHE A 174 -7.43 -11.09 -5.57
CA PHE A 174 -6.61 -11.12 -6.77
C PHE A 174 -6.44 -9.74 -7.38
N ASP A 175 -7.52 -8.95 -7.34
CA ASP A 175 -7.49 -7.58 -7.82
C ASP A 175 -6.59 -6.68 -6.97
N SER A 176 -6.72 -6.76 -5.65
CA SER A 176 -5.88 -6.04 -4.68
C SER A 176 -4.39 -6.38 -4.85
N VAL A 177 -4.04 -7.66 -4.97
CA VAL A 177 -2.65 -8.11 -5.21
C VAL A 177 -2.09 -7.53 -6.49
N LYS A 178 -2.86 -7.63 -7.59
CA LYS A 178 -2.45 -7.12 -8.90
C LYS A 178 -2.26 -5.60 -8.86
N ALA A 179 -3.17 -4.88 -8.21
CA ALA A 179 -3.12 -3.44 -8.09
C ALA A 179 -1.91 -3.00 -7.26
N VAL A 180 -1.72 -3.53 -6.05
CA VAL A 180 -0.62 -3.14 -5.15
C VAL A 180 0.75 -3.47 -5.75
N THR A 181 0.90 -4.65 -6.35
CA THR A 181 2.17 -5.03 -7.01
C THR A 181 2.52 -4.06 -8.13
N GLY A 182 1.56 -3.76 -9.03
CA GLY A 182 1.78 -2.80 -10.10
C GLY A 182 2.01 -1.37 -9.59
N MET A 183 1.37 -0.97 -8.49
CA MET A 183 1.62 0.34 -7.87
C MET A 183 3.04 0.45 -7.31
N LEU A 184 3.55 -0.60 -6.67
CA LEU A 184 4.93 -0.66 -6.16
C LEU A 184 5.95 -0.62 -7.30
N GLU A 185 5.75 -1.42 -8.35
CA GLU A 185 6.60 -1.45 -9.54
C GLU A 185 6.66 -0.08 -10.22
N VAL A 186 5.50 0.54 -10.47
CA VAL A 186 5.41 1.86 -11.09
C VAL A 186 6.06 2.93 -10.23
N SER A 187 5.82 2.92 -8.91
CA SER A 187 6.40 3.91 -8.01
C SER A 187 7.92 3.78 -7.93
N ALA A 188 8.45 2.56 -7.92
CA ALA A 188 9.88 2.30 -7.94
C ALA A 188 10.53 2.74 -9.25
N GLU A 189 9.93 2.43 -10.40
CA GLU A 189 10.41 2.87 -11.71
C GLU A 189 10.39 4.40 -11.82
N PHE A 190 9.32 5.06 -11.37
CA PHE A 190 9.24 6.52 -11.36
C PHE A 190 10.30 7.12 -10.43
N ALA A 191 10.55 6.53 -9.25
CA ALA A 191 11.59 6.99 -8.32
C ALA A 191 12.99 7.01 -8.95
N GLN A 192 13.30 6.04 -9.80
CA GLN A 192 14.60 5.92 -10.47
C GLN A 192 14.76 6.88 -11.65
N ASN A 193 13.64 7.39 -12.19
CA ASN A 193 13.57 8.11 -13.45
C ASN A 193 13.09 9.56 -13.29
N VAL A 194 13.32 10.16 -12.11
CA VAL A 194 13.02 11.58 -11.84
C VAL A 194 14.28 12.38 -11.55
N THR A 195 14.25 13.65 -11.93
CA THR A 195 15.29 14.63 -11.56
C THR A 195 14.70 15.71 -10.67
N PHE A 196 15.41 16.04 -9.59
CA PHE A 196 15.02 17.13 -8.69
C PHE A 196 15.69 18.44 -9.09
N ASN A 197 14.89 19.50 -9.24
CA ASN A 197 15.39 20.82 -9.61
C ASN A 197 15.92 21.57 -8.37
N ARG A 198 17.19 21.32 -8.04
CA ARG A 198 17.86 21.93 -6.89
C ARG A 198 17.83 23.47 -6.92
N GLU A 199 17.97 24.07 -8.09
CA GLU A 199 17.96 25.51 -8.23
C GLU A 199 16.59 26.10 -7.89
N LYS A 200 15.50 25.53 -8.41
CA LYS A 200 14.14 25.98 -8.13
C LYS A 200 13.77 25.77 -6.67
N ILE A 201 14.16 24.64 -6.08
CA ILE A 201 13.99 24.36 -4.64
C ILE A 201 14.72 25.43 -3.81
N GLN A 202 16.00 25.69 -4.10
CA GLN A 202 16.80 26.68 -3.35
C GLN A 202 16.21 28.09 -3.44
N LYS A 203 15.74 28.49 -4.62
CA LYS A 203 15.07 29.79 -4.84
C LYS A 203 13.76 29.94 -4.07
N SER A 204 13.13 28.84 -3.68
CA SER A 204 11.87 28.87 -2.92
C SER A 204 12.06 29.12 -1.41
N LEU A 205 13.24 28.82 -0.86
CA LEU A 205 13.54 28.89 0.58
C LEU A 205 13.51 30.29 1.19
N PRO A 206 13.99 31.38 0.53
CA PRO A 206 14.00 32.71 1.14
C PRO A 206 12.60 33.30 1.36
N ALA A 207 11.60 32.80 0.65
CA ALA A 207 10.24 33.34 0.72
C ALA A 207 9.43 32.64 1.81
N GLY A 208 9.04 33.40 2.84
CA GLY A 208 8.13 32.95 3.91
C GLY A 208 8.65 33.10 5.34
N HIS A 209 9.79 33.77 5.57
CA HIS A 209 10.40 33.92 6.92
C HIS A 209 10.59 32.57 7.63
N LEU A 210 11.06 31.56 6.88
CA LEU A 210 11.10 30.16 7.33
C LEU A 210 12.08 29.92 8.50
N ASP A 211 12.94 30.89 8.78
CA ASP A 211 13.91 30.95 9.86
C ASP A 211 13.40 31.69 11.11
N ALA A 212 12.17 32.22 11.09
CA ALA A 212 11.61 32.94 12.24
C ALA A 212 11.61 32.07 13.52
N THR A 213 11.33 30.78 13.40
CA THR A 213 11.43 29.84 14.52
C THR A 213 12.86 29.70 15.01
N THR A 214 13.84 29.62 14.10
CA THR A 214 15.27 29.57 14.47
C THR A 214 15.72 30.84 15.19
N VAL A 215 15.23 32.01 14.78
CA VAL A 215 15.48 33.29 15.47
C VAL A 215 14.84 33.29 16.86
N ALA A 216 13.60 32.80 16.98
CA ALA A 216 12.94 32.65 18.28
C ALA A 216 13.72 31.70 19.20
N ASP A 217 14.16 30.54 18.70
CA ASP A 217 14.97 29.58 19.43
C ASP A 217 16.31 30.20 19.87
N TYR A 218 16.92 31.02 19.02
CA TYR A 218 18.14 31.76 19.35
C TYR A 218 17.92 32.79 20.48
N LEU A 219 16.77 33.48 20.52
CA LEU A 219 16.46 34.48 21.55
C LEU A 219 16.05 33.87 22.89
N VAL A 220 15.57 32.64 22.89
CA VAL A 220 15.22 31.89 24.11
C VAL A 220 16.48 31.33 24.78
N ASN A 221 17.49 30.96 23.99
CA ASN A 221 18.79 30.49 24.47
C ASN A 221 19.74 31.65 24.81
#